data_AF-A0A2S5M3H3-F1
#
_entry.id   AF-A0A2S5M3H3-F1
#
_cell.length_a   1.000
_cell.length_b   1.000
_cell.length_c   1.000
_cell.angle_alpha   90.00
_cell.angle_beta   90.00
_cell.angle_gamma   90.00
#
_symmetry.space_group_name_H-M   'P 1'
#
loop_
_entity.id
_entity.type
_entity.pdbx_description
1 polymer ?
#
loop_
_entity_poly.entity_id
_entity_poly.type
_entity_poly.pdbx_seq_one_letter_code
_entity_poly.pdbx_strand_id
1 'polypeptide(L)' 'KLTLPHPRMHTRGFVLLPLFEIAPDIFIPNHGKIAAFMTPDLLLGIKKLPSSS' A
#
# COMPACT_ATOMS: atom_id res chain seq x y z
N LYS A 1 13.68 -13.95 -12.66
CA LYS A 1 12.26 -13.96 -13.12
C LYS A 1 11.59 -12.71 -12.57
N LEU A 2 10.96 -11.91 -13.41
CA LEU A 2 10.23 -10.70 -13.02
C LEU A 2 8.74 -11.03 -12.90
N THR A 3 8.10 -10.56 -11.83
CA THR A 3 6.65 -10.71 -11.62
C THR A 3 6.07 -9.35 -11.24
N LEU A 4 5.13 -8.86 -12.05
CA LEU A 4 4.47 -7.57 -11.87
C LEU A 4 2.95 -7.71 -12.06
N PRO A 5 2.13 -7.07 -11.21
CA PRO A 5 2.48 -6.54 -9.89
C PRO A 5 3.06 -7.62 -8.96
N HIS A 6 3.79 -7.23 -7.91
CA HIS A 6 4.34 -8.21 -6.96
C HIS A 6 3.19 -9.01 -6.31
N PRO A 7 3.24 -10.36 -6.27
CA PRO A 7 2.09 -11.20 -5.92
C PRO A 7 1.43 -10.92 -4.57
N ARG A 8 2.18 -10.32 -3.63
CA ARG A 8 1.70 -10.02 -2.28
C ARG A 8 1.77 -8.54 -1.93
N MET A 9 1.88 -7.63 -2.92
CA MET A 9 1.94 -6.19 -2.59
C MET A 9 0.65 -5.73 -1.89
N HIS A 10 -0.49 -6.28 -2.27
CA HIS A 10 -1.81 -5.95 -1.72
C HIS A 10 -2.00 -6.39 -0.26
N THR A 11 -1.06 -7.15 0.32
CA THR A 11 -1.10 -7.58 1.74
C THR A 11 -0.05 -6.88 2.60
N ARG A 12 0.65 -5.86 2.08
CA ARG A 12 1.71 -5.16 2.79
C ARG A 12 1.35 -3.69 2.97
N GLY A 13 0.90 -3.33 4.18
CA GLY A 13 0.55 -1.95 4.49
C GLY A 13 1.71 -0.96 4.26
N PHE A 14 2.96 -1.34 4.53
CA PHE A 14 4.11 -0.45 4.30
C PHE A 14 4.41 -0.21 2.81
N VAL A 15 3.81 -1.00 1.91
CA VAL A 15 3.83 -0.78 0.45
C VAL A 15 2.60 0.03 0.04
N LEU A 16 1.43 -0.36 0.55
CA LEU A 16 0.15 0.23 0.13
C LEU A 16 -0.09 1.63 0.69
N LEU A 17 0.30 1.90 1.94
CA LEU A 17 0.08 3.22 2.56
C LEU A 17 0.83 4.33 1.82
N PRO A 18 2.15 4.23 1.55
CA PRO A 18 2.84 5.25 0.76
C PRO A 18 2.28 5.39 -0.66
N LEU A 19 1.87 4.29 -1.29
CA LEU A 19 1.27 4.33 -2.63
C LEU A 19 -0.10 5.02 -2.62
N PHE A 20 -0.92 4.78 -1.60
CA PHE A 20 -2.20 5.44 -1.40
C PHE A 20 -2.05 6.94 -1.18
N GLU A 21 -1.06 7.37 -0.37
CA GLU A 21 -0.77 8.79 -0.11
C GLU A 21 -0.49 9.57 -1.40
N ILE A 22 0.14 8.94 -2.40
CA ILE A 22 0.49 9.60 -3.68
C ILE A 22 -0.53 9.36 -4.80
N ALA A 23 -1.33 8.29 -4.73
CA ALA A 23 -2.27 7.90 -5.78
C ALA A 23 -3.51 7.20 -5.17
N PRO A 24 -4.43 7.96 -4.52
CA PRO A 24 -5.55 7.38 -3.77
C PRO A 24 -6.58 6.66 -4.64
N ASP A 25 -6.64 6.99 -5.93
CA ASP A 25 -7.58 6.41 -6.90
C ASP A 25 -6.99 5.24 -7.70
N ILE A 26 -5.75 4.81 -7.42
CA ILE A 26 -5.11 3.76 -8.20
C ILE A 26 -5.88 2.43 -8.12
N PHE A 27 -6.01 1.78 -9.26
CA PHE A 27 -6.57 0.44 -9.37
C PHE A 27 -5.44 -0.58 -9.42
N ILE A 28 -5.40 -1.48 -8.44
CA ILE A 28 -4.44 -2.58 -8.40
C ILE A 28 -4.99 -3.70 -9.30
N PRO A 29 -4.25 -4.12 -10.35
CA PRO A 29 -4.69 -5.19 -11.24
C PRO A 29 -5.12 -6.43 -10.45
N ASN A 30 -6.29 -6.97 -10.77
CA ASN A 30 -6.92 -8.15 -10.13
C ASN A 30 -7.33 -7.98 -8.65
N HIS A 31 -7.20 -6.78 -8.09
CA HIS A 31 -7.41 -6.53 -6.65
C HIS A 31 -8.38 -5.39 -6.35
N GLY A 32 -8.57 -4.44 -7.28
CA GLY A 32 -9.53 -3.34 -7.10
C GLY A 32 -8.88 -2.02 -6.73
N LYS A 33 -9.70 -1.06 -6.27
CA LYS A 33 -9.20 0.25 -5.81
C LYS A 33 -8.33 0.09 -4.57
N ILE A 34 -7.22 0.81 -4.52
CA ILE A 34 -6.31 0.81 -3.37
C ILE A 34 -7.01 1.20 -2.04
N ALA A 35 -8.03 2.06 -2.11
CA ALA A 35 -8.78 2.53 -0.96
C ALA A 35 -9.45 1.39 -0.17
N ALA A 36 -9.80 0.27 -0.84
CA ALA A 36 -10.40 -0.89 -0.20
C ALA A 36 -9.44 -1.63 0.75
N PHE A 37 -8.13 -1.37 0.67
CA PHE A 37 -7.11 -2.02 1.48
C PHE A 37 -6.71 -1.22 2.72
N MET A 38 -7.21 0.01 2.92
CA MET A 38 -6.85 0.86 4.07
C MET A 38 -7.58 0.43 5.36
N THR A 39 -7.33 -0.80 5.80
CA THR A 39 -7.93 -1.37 7.02
C THR A 39 -7.00 -1.17 8.24
N PRO A 40 -7.55 -1.06 9.46
CA PRO A 40 -6.74 -0.94 10.67
C PRO A 40 -5.70 -2.06 10.83
N ASP A 41 -6.09 -3.31 10.52
CA ASP A 41 -5.21 -4.47 10.65
C ASP A 41 -4.00 -4.42 9.70
N LEU A 42 -4.20 -3.94 8.48
CA LEU A 42 -3.12 -3.83 7.50
C LEU A 42 -2.13 -2.72 7.87
N LEU A 43 -2.64 -1.66 8.52
CA LEU A 43 -1.87 -0.48 8.88
C LEU A 43 -1.23 -0.58 10.28
N LEU A 44 -1.51 -1.64 11.02
CA LEU A 44 -1.02 -1.83 12.39
C LEU A 44 0.50 -1.76 12.45
N GLY A 45 1.02 -0.89 13.31
CA GLY A 45 2.45 -0.73 13.55
C GLY A 45 3.21 0.10 12.50
N ILE A 46 2.54 0.60 11.46
CA ILE A 46 3.15 1.48 10.47
C ILE A 46 3.24 2.90 11.03
N LYS A 47 4.44 3.48 10.99
CA LYS A 47 4.71 4.84 11.45
C LYS A 47 5.53 5.58 10.41
N LYS A 48 5.15 6.84 10.15
CA LYS A 48 5.94 7.75 9.33
C LYS A 48 7.22 8.11 10.10
N LEU A 49 8.36 8.04 9.42
CA LEU A 49 9.62 8.48 10.01
C LEU A 49 9.59 10.01 10.18
N PRO A 50 10.16 10.54 11.27
CA PRO A 50 10.30 11.98 11.43
C PRO A 50 11.15 12.54 10.28
N SER A 51 10.81 13.72 9.78
CA SER A 51 11.70 14.46 8.89
C SER A 51 12.98 14.78 9.68
N SER A 52 14.11 14.24 9.25
CA SER A 52 15.42 14.67 9.76
C SER A 52 15.66 16.09 9.26
N SER A 53 15.56 17.07 10.17
CA SER A 53 15.99 18.45 9.93
C SER A 53 17.50 18.54 9.75
#